data_AF-A0A1Y6G302-F1
#
_entry.id   AF-A0A1Y6G302-F1
#
_cell.length_a   1.000
_cell.length_b   1.000
_cell.length_c   1.000
_cell.angle_alpha   90.00
_cell.angle_beta   90.00
_cell.angle_gamma   90.00
#
_symmetry.space_group_name_H-M   'P 1'
#
loop_
_entity.id
_entity.type
_entity.pdbx_description
1 polymer ?
#
loop_
_entity_poly.entity_id
_entity_poly.type
_entity_poly.pdbx_seq_one_letter_code
_entity_poly.pdbx_strand_id
1 'polypeptide(L)'
;MSIEDVISIGANCIVQIRNRFFLLVEIEVEAGNVAFEEFVFIRISRQEARTLLDAGVHRCEIRTRVPRSDDVEVEFICILIVDGEAFAVFDVENDTDEAVLVEIPLAAARRLIRRGARECTVIDRLRD
;
A
#
# COMPACT_ATOMS: atom_id res chain seq x y z
N MET A 1 20.59 2.65 -17.68
CA MET A 1 19.78 3.23 -16.60
C MET A 1 19.28 4.58 -17.08
N SER A 2 18.01 4.58 -17.47
CA SER A 2 17.23 5.81 -17.56
C SER A 2 16.96 6.32 -16.13
N ILE A 3 16.47 7.55 -15.98
CA ILE A 3 15.99 8.02 -14.67
C ILE A 3 14.77 7.23 -14.20
N GLU A 4 13.99 6.68 -15.13
CA GLU A 4 12.81 5.84 -14.85
C GLU A 4 13.23 4.47 -14.29
N ASP A 5 14.48 4.04 -14.54
CA ASP A 5 15.06 2.83 -13.94
C ASP A 5 15.65 3.11 -12.54
N VAL A 6 15.79 4.38 -12.16
CA VAL A 6 16.36 4.82 -10.87
C VAL A 6 15.27 5.19 -9.87
N ILE A 7 14.17 5.76 -10.36
CA ILE A 7 12.97 6.05 -9.58
C ILE A 7 11.79 5.48 -10.36
N SER A 8 11.27 4.36 -9.89
CA SER A 8 10.19 3.60 -10.51
C SER A 8 8.95 3.55 -9.63
N ILE A 9 7.85 3.07 -10.22
CA ILE A 9 6.64 2.70 -9.50
C ILE A 9 6.56 1.18 -9.51
N GLY A 10 6.60 0.58 -8.32
CA GLY A 10 6.38 -0.86 -8.11
C GLY A 10 4.91 -1.20 -8.02
N ALA A 11 4.52 -1.83 -6.91
CA ALA A 11 3.14 -2.16 -6.61
C ALA A 11 2.22 -0.93 -6.66
N ASN A 12 1.12 -1.04 -7.42
CA ASN A 12 0.13 0.03 -7.52
C ASN A 12 -1.29 -0.49 -7.68
N CYS A 13 -2.22 0.03 -6.89
CA CYS A 13 -3.59 -0.46 -6.89
C CYS A 13 -4.59 0.52 -6.27
N ILE A 14 -5.87 0.30 -6.51
CA ILE A 14 -6.97 1.09 -5.94
C ILE A 14 -7.58 0.36 -4.75
N VAL A 15 -7.57 0.99 -3.57
CA VAL A 15 -8.29 0.48 -2.39
C VAL A 15 -9.47 1.37 -2.04
N GLN A 16 -10.58 0.72 -1.70
CA GLN A 16 -11.75 1.39 -1.13
C GLN A 16 -11.88 0.96 0.34
N ILE A 17 -11.82 1.92 1.25
CA ILE A 17 -12.05 1.71 2.68
C ILE A 17 -13.31 2.49 3.04
N ARG A 18 -14.39 1.77 3.34
CA ARG A 18 -15.74 2.33 3.48
C ARG A 18 -16.13 3.21 2.29
N ASN A 19 -16.25 4.52 2.52
CA ASN A 19 -16.66 5.52 1.53
C ASN A 19 -15.48 6.33 0.98
N ARG A 20 -14.24 5.99 1.33
CA ARG A 20 -13.02 6.65 0.84
C ARG A 20 -12.30 5.75 -0.14
N PHE A 21 -11.70 6.37 -1.15
CA PHE A 21 -10.87 5.70 -2.14
C PHE A 21 -9.44 6.19 -2.01
N PHE A 22 -8.49 5.30 -2.22
CA PHE A 22 -7.08 5.60 -2.23
C PHE A 22 -6.42 4.91 -3.42
N LEU A 23 -5.46 5.60 -4.04
CA LEU A 23 -4.45 4.99 -4.88
C LEU A 23 -3.27 4.65 -3.98
N LEU A 24 -2.94 3.37 -3.87
CA LEU A 24 -1.73 2.90 -3.24
C LEU A 24 -0.65 2.83 -4.31
N VAL A 25 0.52 3.40 -4.00
CA VAL A 25 1.68 3.41 -4.88
C VAL A 25 2.91 3.10 -4.04
N GLU A 26 3.70 2.18 -4.52
CA GLU A 26 5.08 1.98 -4.12
C GLU A 26 6.01 2.84 -4.99
N ILE A 27 6.87 3.61 -4.32
CA ILE A 27 7.94 4.35 -4.97
C ILE A 27 9.24 3.63 -4.66
N GLU A 28 9.89 3.12 -5.70
CA GLU A 28 11.18 2.46 -5.60
C GLU A 28 12.27 3.44 -5.99
N VAL A 29 13.39 3.40 -5.25
CA VAL A 29 14.58 4.18 -5.59
C VAL A 29 15.80 3.30 -5.52
N GLU A 30 16.45 3.06 -6.67
CA GLU A 30 17.68 2.27 -6.76
C GLU A 30 18.76 2.98 -7.58
N ALA A 31 19.87 3.36 -6.94
CA ALA A 31 21.05 3.89 -7.61
C ALA A 31 22.33 3.62 -6.81
N GLY A 32 23.17 2.71 -7.32
CA GLY A 32 24.46 2.41 -6.73
C GLY A 32 24.32 1.78 -5.35
N ASN A 33 24.59 2.54 -4.29
CA ASN A 33 24.45 2.10 -2.89
C ASN A 33 23.22 2.70 -2.18
N VAL A 34 22.34 3.38 -2.92
CA VAL A 34 21.06 3.89 -2.44
C VAL A 34 19.97 2.95 -2.95
N ALA A 35 19.28 2.28 -2.03
CA ALA A 35 18.13 1.41 -2.32
C ALA A 35 17.09 1.60 -1.21
N PHE A 36 15.87 1.98 -1.55
CA PHE A 36 14.73 2.02 -0.62
C PHE A 36 13.40 2.06 -1.37
N GLU A 37 12.35 1.55 -0.73
CA GLU A 37 10.97 1.76 -1.16
C GLU A 37 10.16 2.60 -0.17
N GLU A 38 9.11 3.23 -0.69
CA GLU A 38 8.13 3.96 0.10
C GLU A 38 6.71 3.73 -0.42
N PHE A 39 5.84 3.20 0.44
CA PHE A 39 4.42 3.03 0.14
C PHE A 39 3.62 4.26 0.56
N VAL A 40 2.88 4.84 -0.39
CA VAL A 40 2.02 6.01 -0.18
C VAL A 40 0.56 5.72 -0.51
N PHE A 41 -0.33 6.07 0.40
CA PHE A 41 -1.78 6.05 0.20
C PHE A 41 -2.26 7.44 -0.19
N ILE A 42 -2.54 7.66 -1.46
CA ILE A 42 -3.03 8.93 -1.98
C ILE A 42 -4.56 8.89 -1.98
N ARG A 43 -5.22 9.72 -1.16
CA ARG A 43 -6.69 9.80 -1.17
C ARG A 43 -7.15 10.31 -2.54
N ILE A 44 -8.11 9.65 -3.14
CA ILE A 44 -8.68 10.03 -4.44
C ILE A 44 -10.20 10.08 -4.35
N SER A 45 -10.83 10.84 -5.24
CA SER A 45 -12.30 10.87 -5.31
C SER A 45 -12.82 9.56 -5.90
N ARG A 46 -14.12 9.29 -5.67
CA ARG A 46 -14.80 8.15 -6.32
C ARG A 46 -14.71 8.22 -7.85
N GLN A 47 -14.79 9.43 -8.42
CA GLN A 47 -14.73 9.62 -9.86
C GLN A 47 -13.34 9.25 -10.40
N GLU A 48 -12.28 9.72 -9.75
CA GLU A 48 -10.90 9.41 -10.15
C GLU A 48 -10.58 7.93 -9.97
N ALA A 49 -11.04 7.31 -8.87
CA ALA A 49 -10.91 5.87 -8.68
C ALA A 49 -11.55 5.09 -9.82
N ARG A 50 -12.75 5.50 -10.26
CA ARG A 50 -13.44 4.88 -11.40
C ARG A 50 -12.65 5.07 -12.69
N THR A 51 -12.17 6.27 -12.98
CA THR A 51 -11.35 6.53 -14.16
C THR A 51 -10.10 5.66 -14.20
N LEU A 52 -9.41 5.48 -13.07
CA LEU A 52 -8.20 4.65 -13.00
C LEU A 52 -8.52 3.15 -13.15
N LEU A 53 -9.60 2.67 -12.53
CA LEU A 53 -10.08 1.30 -12.72
C LEU A 53 -10.46 1.03 -14.18
N ASP A 54 -11.15 1.97 -14.84
CA ASP A 54 -11.53 1.86 -16.25
C ASP A 54 -10.29 1.91 -17.18
N ALA A 55 -9.19 2.53 -16.73
CA ALA A 55 -7.90 2.56 -17.44
C ALA A 55 -7.04 1.31 -17.22
N GLY A 56 -7.48 0.37 -16.37
CA GLY A 56 -6.81 -0.91 -16.13
C GLY A 56 -6.02 -1.02 -14.83
N VAL A 57 -6.01 0.02 -13.97
CA VAL A 57 -5.45 -0.12 -12.62
C VAL A 57 -6.33 -1.10 -11.83
N HIS A 58 -5.70 -2.08 -11.17
CA HIS A 58 -6.44 -3.12 -10.45
C HIS A 58 -6.81 -2.68 -9.03
N ARG A 59 -7.64 -3.47 -8.36
CA ARG A 59 -8.00 -3.25 -6.95
C ARG A 59 -6.97 -3.91 -6.05
N CYS A 60 -6.58 -3.23 -4.98
CA CYS A 60 -5.71 -3.83 -3.98
C CYS A 60 -6.40 -5.05 -3.37
N GLU A 61 -5.60 -6.07 -3.06
CA GLU A 61 -6.13 -7.21 -2.36
C GLU A 61 -6.30 -6.91 -0.86
N ILE A 62 -7.48 -7.26 -0.32
CA ILE A 62 -7.76 -7.21 1.11
C ILE A 62 -7.98 -8.64 1.60
N ARG A 63 -7.16 -9.07 2.56
CA ARG A 63 -7.23 -10.39 3.18
C ARG A 63 -7.50 -10.29 4.67
N THR A 64 -7.97 -11.38 5.27
CA THR A 64 -8.10 -11.51 6.74
C THR A 64 -6.90 -12.22 7.38
N ARG A 65 -5.94 -12.67 6.55
CA ARG A 65 -4.74 -13.40 6.97
C ARG A 65 -3.57 -12.97 6.09
N VAL A 66 -2.38 -12.95 6.68
CA VAL A 66 -1.12 -12.71 5.98
C VAL A 66 -0.94 -13.79 4.90
N PRO A 67 -0.61 -13.41 3.64
CA PRO A 67 -0.22 -14.36 2.61
C PRO A 67 0.89 -15.30 3.10
N ARG A 68 0.80 -16.59 2.72
CA ARG A 68 1.83 -17.59 3.01
C ARG A 68 1.93 -18.55 1.83
N SER A 69 3.13 -18.71 1.31
CA SER A 69 3.53 -19.63 0.26
C SER A 69 5.03 -19.90 0.45
N ASP A 70 5.52 -21.04 -0.02
CA ASP A 70 6.95 -21.36 0.02
C ASP A 70 7.76 -20.53 -1.00
N ASP A 71 7.08 -19.97 -2.01
CA ASP A 71 7.67 -19.22 -3.14
C ASP A 71 7.31 -17.72 -3.10
N VAL A 72 6.95 -17.17 -1.94
CA VAL A 72 6.54 -15.76 -1.82
C VAL A 72 7.31 -15.09 -0.68
N GLU A 73 8.00 -13.99 -0.99
CA GLU A 73 8.56 -13.12 0.03
C GLU A 73 7.46 -12.18 0.52
N VAL A 74 7.36 -12.01 1.84
CA VAL A 74 6.29 -11.22 2.47
C VAL A 74 6.93 -10.26 3.45
N GLU A 75 7.02 -8.99 3.05
CA GLU A 75 7.57 -7.93 3.87
C GLU A 75 6.47 -7.12 4.55
N PHE A 76 6.61 -6.86 5.85
CA PHE A 76 5.72 -5.95 6.55
C PHE A 76 6.14 -4.50 6.33
N ILE A 77 5.23 -3.69 5.77
CA ILE A 77 5.51 -2.29 5.42
C ILE A 77 5.06 -1.33 6.54
N CYS A 78 3.76 -1.30 6.84
CA CYS A 78 3.18 -0.31 7.74
C CYS A 78 1.78 -0.69 8.25
N ILE A 79 1.30 0.07 9.23
CA ILE A 79 -0.08 0.02 9.72
C ILE A 79 -0.89 1.17 9.14
N LEU A 80 -1.97 0.85 8.43
CA LEU A 80 -2.94 1.81 7.95
C LEU A 80 -4.14 1.84 8.90
N ILE A 81 -4.54 3.03 9.37
CA ILE A 81 -5.79 3.24 10.11
C ILE A 81 -6.63 4.30 9.40
N VAL A 82 -7.79 3.91 8.89
CA VAL A 82 -8.73 4.81 8.19
C VAL A 82 -10.14 4.57 8.69
N ASP A 83 -10.82 5.63 9.11
CA ASP A 83 -12.23 5.61 9.56
C ASP A 83 -12.56 4.51 10.61
N GLY A 84 -11.58 4.17 11.45
CA GLY A 84 -11.70 3.17 12.51
C GLY A 84 -11.45 1.73 12.05
N GLU A 85 -11.21 1.49 10.77
CA GLU A 85 -10.68 0.23 10.24
C GLU A 85 -9.15 0.27 10.25
N ALA A 86 -8.53 -0.89 10.40
CA ALA A 86 -7.09 -1.02 10.49
C ALA A 86 -6.57 -2.20 9.67
N PHE A 87 -5.45 -1.97 9.01
CA PHE A 87 -4.81 -2.93 8.11
C PHE A 87 -3.31 -2.97 8.41
N ALA A 88 -2.73 -4.17 8.42
CA ALA A 88 -1.30 -4.34 8.24
C ALA A 88 -1.04 -4.47 6.74
N VAL A 89 -0.18 -3.62 6.19
CA VAL A 89 0.15 -3.59 4.76
C VAL A 89 1.42 -4.41 4.57
N PHE A 90 1.37 -5.30 3.62
CA PHE A 90 2.50 -6.13 3.23
C PHE A 90 2.82 -5.88 1.78
N ASP A 91 4.11 -5.85 1.48
CA ASP A 91 4.57 -6.12 0.13
C ASP A 91 4.78 -7.63 -0.03
N VAL A 92 4.39 -8.14 -1.18
CA VAL A 92 4.28 -9.56 -1.45
C VAL A 92 4.90 -9.83 -2.80
N GLU A 93 6.19 -10.10 -2.78
CA GLU A 93 6.94 -10.40 -3.99
C GLU A 93 6.71 -11.86 -4.40
N ASN A 94 6.23 -12.02 -5.64
CA ASN A 94 6.22 -13.27 -6.38
C ASN A 94 6.83 -13.04 -7.77
N ASP A 95 6.33 -13.66 -8.84
CA ASP A 95 6.66 -13.26 -10.23
C ASP A 95 6.16 -11.84 -10.58
N THR A 96 5.43 -11.18 -9.67
CA THR A 96 4.90 -9.81 -9.73
C THR A 96 4.85 -9.19 -8.32
N ASP A 97 5.07 -7.86 -8.23
CA ASP A 97 5.01 -7.11 -6.96
C ASP A 97 3.57 -6.70 -6.62
N GLU A 98 3.08 -7.14 -5.46
CA GLU A 98 1.70 -6.91 -5.03
C GLU A 98 1.60 -6.36 -3.60
N ALA A 99 0.96 -5.21 -3.45
CA ALA A 99 0.61 -4.68 -2.15
C ALA A 99 -0.67 -5.35 -1.60
N VAL A 100 -0.55 -6.04 -0.47
CA VAL A 100 -1.67 -6.74 0.20
C VAL A 100 -2.01 -6.09 1.53
N LEU A 101 -3.29 -5.76 1.72
CA LEU A 101 -3.81 -5.24 2.98
C LEU A 101 -4.43 -6.37 3.80
N VAL A 102 -3.90 -6.60 5.01
CA VAL A 102 -4.44 -7.59 5.94
C VAL A 102 -5.25 -6.88 7.02
N GLU A 103 -6.56 -7.14 7.07
CA GLU A 103 -7.44 -6.63 8.12
C GLU A 103 -6.96 -7.09 9.50
N ILE A 104 -6.82 -6.13 10.43
CA ILE A 104 -6.45 -6.41 11.82
C ILE A 104 -7.37 -5.65 12.78
N PRO A 105 -7.61 -6.17 14.00
CA PRO A 105 -8.36 -5.43 15.01
C PRO A 105 -7.69 -4.08 15.31
N LEU A 106 -8.48 -3.00 15.38
CA LEU A 106 -7.97 -1.65 15.68
C LEU A 106 -7.12 -1.59 16.97
N ALA A 107 -7.49 -2.37 17.99
CA ALA A 107 -6.71 -2.48 19.22
C ALA A 107 -5.33 -3.13 19.00
N ALA A 108 -5.25 -4.10 18.08
CA ALA A 108 -3.99 -4.74 17.70
C ALA A 108 -3.11 -3.77 16.88
N ALA A 109 -3.68 -3.08 15.90
CA ALA A 109 -3.00 -2.03 15.13
C ALA A 109 -2.35 -0.98 16.04
N ARG A 110 -3.13 -0.40 16.95
CA ARG A 110 -2.64 0.58 17.93
C ARG A 110 -1.55 0.01 18.85
N ARG A 111 -1.61 -1.29 19.18
CA ARG A 111 -0.56 -1.94 19.97
C ARG A 111 0.73 -2.11 19.18
N LEU A 112 0.66 -2.44 17.88
CA LEU A 112 1.81 -2.54 17.00
C LEU A 112 2.49 -1.17 16.83
N ILE A 113 1.71 -0.13 16.58
CA ILE A 113 2.21 1.26 16.48
C ILE A 113 2.93 1.67 17.78
N ARG A 114 2.34 1.41 18.96
CA ARG A 114 3.00 1.67 20.26
C ARG A 114 4.30 0.89 20.48
N ARG A 115 4.50 -0.21 19.75
CA ARG A 115 5.73 -1.02 19.78
C ARG A 115 6.74 -0.62 18.70
N GLY A 116 6.46 0.44 17.95
CA GLY A 116 7.36 0.98 16.93
C GLY A 116 7.01 0.58 15.50
N ALA A 117 5.90 -0.10 15.25
CA ALA A 117 5.45 -0.31 13.87
C ALA A 117 5.13 1.03 13.21
N ARG A 118 5.62 1.20 11.98
CA ARG A 118 5.39 2.41 11.17
C ARG A 118 3.90 2.58 10.86
N GLU A 119 3.42 3.82 10.91
CA GLU A 119 2.11 4.20 10.34
C GLU A 119 2.28 4.52 8.86
N CYS A 120 1.36 4.05 8.02
CA CYS A 120 1.44 4.29 6.57
C CYS A 120 1.33 5.78 6.24
N THR A 121 2.09 6.22 5.24
CA THR A 121 2.00 7.59 4.72
C THR A 121 0.67 7.77 3.98
N VAL A 122 -0.16 8.71 4.42
CA VAL A 122 -1.43 9.05 3.76
C VAL A 122 -1.41 10.50 3.27
N ILE A 123 -1.54 10.68 1.96
CA ILE A 123 -1.62 11.99 1.31
C ILE A 123 -3.09 12.30 1.03
N ASP A 124 -3.67 13.22 1.80
CA ASP A 124 -5.06 13.66 1.60
C ASP A 124 -5.11 14.86 0.65
N ARG A 125 -5.12 14.61 -0.67
CA ARG A 125 -5.23 15.67 -1.69
C ARG A 125 -6.65 16.22 -1.90
N LEU A 126 -7.64 15.68 -1.19
CA LEU A 126 -9.04 16.12 -1.29
C LEU A 126 -9.42 17.07 -0.16
N ARG A 127 -8.48 17.38 0.74
CA ARG A 127 -8.63 18.43 1.73
C ARG A 127 -7.84 19.64 1.23
N ASP A 128 -8.58 20.70 0.90
CA ASP A 128 -8.07 22.06 0.84
C ASP A 128 -8.02 22.66 2.26
#